data_AF-A0A6A9SUQ7-F1
#
_entry.id   AF-A0A6A9SUQ7-F1
#
_cell.length_a   1.000
_cell.length_b   1.000
_cell.length_c   1.000
_cell.angle_alpha   90.00
_cell.angle_beta   90.00
_cell.angle_gamma   90.00
#
_symmetry.space_group_name_H-M   'P 1'
#
loop_
_entity.id
_entity.type
_entity.pdbx_description
1 polymer ?
#
loop_
_entity_poly.entity_id
_entity_poly.type
_entity_poly.pdbx_seq_one_letter_code
_entity_poly.pdbx_strand_id
1 'polypeptide(L)'
;MAEQADVGDRFPTASPWPLFVAVGFTVTELGLFIGIFPVAVAGVLLFGASVAGILTEAEYVGHLWKTMGVFGAVLAAIGLAMVVYGGGVGVEAALGAIDAPNVVGNRLVSRGLAVGAAGIILAVTAATGELLEPAR
;
A
#
# COMPACT_ATOMS: atom_id res chain seq x y z
N MET A 1 43.75 -15.67 31.21
CA MET A 1 42.30 -15.45 31.23
C MET A 1 41.97 -14.71 29.93
N ALA A 2 41.67 -15.47 28.87
CA ALA A 2 41.26 -14.89 27.60
C ALA A 2 39.75 -14.72 27.68
N GLU A 3 39.32 -13.49 27.98
CA GLU A 3 37.94 -13.09 27.84
C GLU A 3 37.61 -13.13 26.35
N GLN A 4 36.95 -14.20 25.92
CA GLN A 4 36.30 -14.20 24.62
C GLN A 4 35.18 -13.17 24.73
N ALA A 5 35.43 -11.99 24.18
CA ALA A 5 34.36 -11.06 23.88
C ALA A 5 33.38 -11.83 22.98
N ASP A 6 32.25 -12.23 23.57
CA ASP A 6 31.04 -12.57 22.83
C ASP A 6 30.57 -11.28 22.13
N VAL A 7 31.27 -10.95 21.04
CA VAL A 7 30.83 -9.92 20.10
C VAL A 7 29.63 -10.54 19.42
N GLY A 8 28.46 -10.28 20.00
CA GLY A 8 27.20 -10.92 19.64
C GLY A 8 27.07 -11.18 18.14
N ASP A 9 26.99 -12.46 17.79
CA ASP A 9 26.84 -13.02 16.44
C ASP A 9 25.58 -12.55 15.69
N ARG A 10 24.87 -11.54 16.18
CA ARG A 10 23.70 -10.97 15.54
C ARG A 10 24.14 -9.74 14.75
N PHE A 11 24.66 -9.97 13.54
CA PHE A 11 24.59 -8.94 12.51
C PHE A 11 23.12 -8.50 12.43
N PRO A 12 22.79 -7.21 12.67
CA PRO A 12 21.43 -6.76 12.46
C PRO A 12 21.09 -7.00 11.00
N THR A 13 20.24 -8.00 10.75
CA THR A 13 19.68 -8.24 9.42
C THR A 13 18.86 -7.02 9.08
N ALA A 14 19.30 -6.24 8.10
CA ALA A 14 18.53 -5.12 7.62
C ALA A 14 17.20 -5.63 7.08
N SER A 15 16.08 -5.11 7.61
CA SER A 15 14.77 -5.49 7.10
C SER A 15 14.65 -5.02 5.64
N PRO A 16 14.10 -5.85 4.73
CA PRO A 16 14.00 -5.51 3.31
C PRO A 16 12.86 -4.50 3.04
N TRP A 17 11.90 -4.38 3.95
CA TRP A 17 10.67 -3.61 3.74
C TRP A 17 10.84 -2.10 3.53
N PRO A 18 11.73 -1.38 4.24
CA PRO A 18 11.91 0.06 4.02
C PRO A 18 12.29 0.40 2.57
N LEU A 19 13.02 -0.50 1.88
CA LEU A 19 13.31 -0.35 0.46
C LEU A 19 12.02 -0.43 -0.38
N PHE A 20 11.15 -1.41 -0.11
CA PHE A 20 9.88 -1.56 -0.82
C PHE A 20 8.90 -0.43 -0.54
N VAL A 21 8.92 0.17 0.66
CA VAL A 21 8.18 1.39 0.97
C VAL A 21 8.62 2.54 0.05
N ALA A 22 9.94 2.78 -0.02
CA ALA A 22 10.49 3.86 -0.84
C ALA A 22 10.22 3.63 -2.34
N VAL A 23 10.44 2.41 -2.83
CA VAL A 23 10.17 2.03 -4.22
C VAL A 23 8.68 2.12 -4.52
N GLY A 24 7.80 1.60 -3.65
CA GLY A 24 6.35 1.66 -3.82
C GLY A 24 5.82 3.08 -3.92
N PHE A 25 6.30 3.98 -3.04
CA PHE A 25 5.96 5.40 -3.12
C PHE A 25 6.45 6.04 -4.43
N THR A 26 7.70 5.78 -4.81
CA THR A 26 8.29 6.33 -6.05
C THR A 26 7.57 5.83 -7.31
N VAL A 27 7.25 4.53 -7.37
CA VAL A 27 6.51 3.91 -8.49
C VAL A 27 5.08 4.43 -8.54
N THR A 28 4.44 4.66 -7.39
CA THR A 28 3.09 5.26 -7.33
C THR A 28 3.08 6.62 -8.01
N GLU A 29 3.99 7.50 -7.59
CA GLU A 29 4.10 8.84 -8.15
C GLU A 29 4.46 8.80 -9.63
N LEU A 30 5.42 7.97 -10.04
CA LEU A 30 5.77 7.81 -11.46
C LEU A 30 4.59 7.34 -12.30
N GLY A 31 3.78 6.40 -11.80
CA GLY A 31 2.56 5.94 -12.46
C GLY A 31 1.56 7.06 -12.67
N LEU A 32 1.37 7.92 -11.67
CA LEU A 32 0.48 9.08 -11.77
C LEU A 32 1.04 10.17 -12.69
N PHE A 33 2.34 10.46 -12.61
CA PHE A 33 2.99 11.50 -13.42
C PHE A 33 3.02 11.13 -14.91
N ILE A 34 3.38 9.88 -15.23
CA ILE A 34 3.47 9.38 -16.61
C ILE A 34 2.09 9.00 -17.16
N GLY A 35 1.07 8.90 -16.29
CA GLY A 35 -0.31 8.61 -16.69
C GLY A 35 -0.59 7.11 -16.89
N ILE A 36 0.19 6.24 -16.25
CA ILE A 36 -0.01 4.79 -16.28
C ILE A 36 -0.70 4.37 -14.98
N PHE A 37 -2.04 4.42 -14.99
CA PHE A 37 -2.86 4.15 -13.80
C PHE A 37 -2.55 2.80 -13.11
N PRO A 38 -2.39 1.66 -13.83
CA PRO A 38 -2.05 0.38 -13.18
C PRO A 38 -0.72 0.41 -12.43
N VAL A 39 0.26 1.16 -12.91
CA VAL A 39 1.57 1.32 -12.24
C VAL A 39 1.40 2.09 -10.93
N ALA A 40 0.53 3.10 -10.91
CA ALA A 40 0.20 3.82 -9.69
C ALA A 40 -0.41 2.90 -8.63
N VAL A 41 -1.39 2.07 -9.03
CA VAL A 41 -2.03 1.08 -8.14
C VAL A 41 -1.00 0.08 -7.62
N ALA A 42 -0.16 -0.47 -8.49
CA ALA A 42 0.88 -1.43 -8.11
C ALA A 42 1.88 -0.84 -7.09
N GLY A 43 2.24 0.44 -7.24
CA GLY A 43 3.07 1.16 -6.28
C GLY A 43 2.43 1.25 -4.89
N VAL A 44 1.13 1.58 -4.82
CA VAL A 44 0.40 1.68 -3.54
C VAL A 44 0.25 0.30 -2.89
N LEU A 45 0.03 -0.75 -3.68
CA LEU A 45 -0.01 -2.13 -3.18
C LEU A 45 1.32 -2.52 -2.56
N LEU A 46 2.44 -2.26 -3.24
CA LEU A 46 3.77 -2.54 -2.74
C LEU A 46 4.04 -1.77 -1.45
N PHE A 47 3.70 -0.47 -1.43
CA PHE A 47 3.80 0.38 -0.25
C PHE A 47 3.00 -0.19 0.94
N GLY A 48 1.71 -0.49 0.74
CA GLY A 48 0.85 -0.94 1.83
C GLY A 48 1.17 -2.34 2.35
N ALA A 49 1.51 -3.27 1.47
CA ALA A 49 1.99 -4.59 1.88
C ALA A 49 3.29 -4.49 2.68
N SER A 50 4.19 -3.56 2.31
CA SER A 50 5.44 -3.35 3.02
C SER A 50 5.25 -2.78 4.42
N VAL A 51 4.30 -1.85 4.60
CA VAL A 51 3.96 -1.33 5.93
C VAL A 51 3.43 -2.45 6.82
N ALA A 52 2.53 -3.30 6.32
CA ALA A 52 2.05 -4.46 7.07
C ALA A 52 3.18 -5.44 7.41
N GLY A 53 4.12 -5.67 6.48
CA GLY A 53 5.32 -6.46 6.68
C GLY A 53 6.23 -5.91 7.78
N ILE A 54 6.50 -4.59 7.77
CA ILE A 54 7.29 -3.90 8.82
C ILE A 54 6.66 -4.10 10.19
N LEU A 55 5.36 -3.87 10.31
CA LEU A 55 4.66 -3.98 11.60
C LEU A 55 4.70 -5.41 12.13
N THR A 56 4.61 -6.40 11.24
CA THR A 56 4.63 -7.82 11.62
C THR A 56 6.06 -8.26 11.99
N GLU A 57 7.08 -7.86 11.22
CA GLU A 57 8.48 -8.19 11.51
C GLU A 57 8.98 -7.51 12.79
N ALA A 58 8.51 -6.29 13.07
CA ALA A 58 8.84 -5.56 14.29
C ALA A 58 8.04 -6.05 15.53
N GLU A 59 7.24 -7.11 15.39
CA GLU A 59 6.40 -7.69 16.45
C GLU A 59 5.39 -6.69 17.08
N TYR A 60 5.07 -5.58 16.38
CA TYR A 60 4.03 -4.65 16.81
C TYR A 60 2.63 -5.23 16.64
N VAL A 61 2.46 -6.16 15.70
CA VAL A 61 1.21 -6.86 15.41
C VAL A 61 1.47 -8.35 15.25
N GLY A 62 0.56 -9.18 15.76
CA GLY A 62 0.71 -10.65 15.68
C GLY A 62 0.14 -11.28 14.41
N HIS A 63 -0.56 -10.53 13.56
CA HIS A 63 -1.28 -11.06 12.39
C HIS A 63 -1.11 -10.18 11.16
N LEU A 64 -0.38 -10.69 10.16
CA LEU A 64 -0.10 -10.00 8.90
C LEU A 64 -1.38 -9.70 8.13
N TRP A 65 -2.22 -10.72 7.89
CA TRP A 65 -3.45 -10.61 7.10
C TRP A 65 -4.39 -9.55 7.66
N LYS A 66 -4.66 -9.59 8.96
CA LYS A 66 -5.51 -8.60 9.64
C LYS A 66 -4.96 -7.18 9.55
N THR A 67 -3.65 -7.01 9.74
CA THR A 67 -2.99 -5.70 9.65
C THR A 67 -3.07 -5.14 8.23
N MET A 68 -2.81 -5.97 7.23
CA MET A 68 -2.93 -5.60 5.82
C MET A 68 -4.39 -5.23 5.47
N GLY A 69 -5.37 -5.94 6.03
CA GLY A 69 -6.79 -5.65 5.86
C GLY A 69 -7.20 -4.29 6.44
N VAL A 70 -6.78 -4.00 7.67
CA VAL A 70 -7.03 -2.70 8.33
C VAL A 70 -6.36 -1.57 7.57
N PHE A 71 -5.09 -1.75 7.17
CA PHE A 71 -4.37 -0.75 6.40
C PHE A 71 -5.03 -0.51 5.03
N GLY A 72 -5.43 -1.57 4.34
CA GLY A 72 -6.18 -1.52 3.09
C GLY A 72 -7.51 -0.77 3.24
N ALA A 73 -8.26 -1.01 4.32
CA ALA A 73 -9.50 -0.31 4.62
C ALA A 73 -9.27 1.20 4.86
N VAL A 74 -8.20 1.57 5.57
CA VAL A 74 -7.82 2.97 5.77
C VAL A 74 -7.48 3.64 4.43
N LEU A 75 -6.68 3.00 3.59
CA LEU A 75 -6.37 3.51 2.25
C LEU A 75 -7.63 3.63 1.37
N ALA A 76 -8.52 2.65 1.42
CA ALA A 76 -9.80 2.68 0.71
C ALA A 76 -10.64 3.88 1.13
N ALA A 77 -10.73 4.15 2.43
CA ALA A 77 -11.46 5.29 2.98
C ALA A 77 -10.82 6.63 2.56
N ILE A 78 -9.49 6.75 2.61
CA ILE A 78 -8.76 7.94 2.18
C ILE A 78 -8.96 8.17 0.68
N GLY A 79 -8.80 7.12 -0.14
CA GLY A 79 -9.01 7.19 -1.58
C GLY A 79 -10.42 7.60 -1.95
N LEU A 80 -11.43 7.02 -1.28
CA LEU A 80 -12.84 7.40 -1.44
C LEU A 80 -13.07 8.87 -1.07
N ALA A 81 -12.51 9.33 0.06
CA ALA A 81 -12.62 10.73 0.46
C ALA A 81 -12.04 11.65 -0.61
N MET A 82 -10.85 11.34 -1.15
CA MET A 82 -10.23 12.12 -2.22
C MET A 82 -11.09 12.15 -3.49
N VAL A 83 -11.71 11.03 -3.87
CA VAL A 83 -12.62 10.97 -5.03
C VAL A 83 -13.84 11.86 -4.81
N VAL A 84 -14.46 11.79 -3.62
CA VAL A 84 -15.62 12.62 -3.25
C VAL A 84 -15.26 14.10 -3.26
N TYR A 85 -14.16 14.50 -2.62
CA TYR A 85 -13.72 15.90 -2.59
C TYR A 85 -13.22 16.41 -3.94
N GLY A 86 -12.74 15.52 -4.81
CA GLY A 86 -12.39 15.84 -6.19
C GLY A 86 -13.58 16.02 -7.12
N GLY A 87 -14.82 15.82 -6.64
CA GLY A 87 -16.04 15.89 -7.44
C GLY A 87 -16.24 14.70 -8.40
N GLY A 88 -15.43 13.65 -8.25
CA GLY A 88 -15.40 12.50 -9.15
C GLY A 88 -16.39 11.40 -8.78
N VAL A 89 -17.67 11.74 -8.57
CA VAL A 89 -18.69 10.78 -8.16
C VAL A 89 -19.44 10.23 -9.38
N GLY A 90 -19.08 9.02 -9.81
CA GLY A 90 -19.73 8.32 -10.92
C GLY A 90 -18.77 7.49 -11.77
N VAL A 91 -19.32 6.55 -12.55
CA VAL A 91 -18.54 5.66 -13.42
C VAL A 91 -17.79 6.43 -14.50
N GLU A 92 -18.42 7.45 -15.09
CA GLU A 92 -17.80 8.29 -16.13
C GLU A 92 -16.59 9.07 -15.60
N ALA A 93 -16.71 9.65 -14.40
CA ALA A 93 -15.61 10.34 -13.74
C ALA A 93 -14.46 9.39 -13.40
N ALA A 94 -14.77 8.16 -12.97
CA ALA A 94 -13.78 7.12 -12.73
C ALA A 94 -13.04 6.74 -14.03
N LEU A 95 -13.76 6.48 -15.11
CA LEU A 95 -13.16 6.14 -16.41
C LEU A 95 -12.28 7.29 -16.94
N GLY A 96 -12.77 8.53 -16.87
CA GLY A 96 -11.98 9.70 -17.29
C GLY A 96 -10.71 9.91 -16.44
N ALA A 97 -10.75 9.56 -15.16
CA ALA A 97 -9.59 9.62 -14.28
C ALA A 97 -8.57 8.50 -14.55
N ILE A 98 -9.01 7.37 -15.10
CA ILE A 98 -8.13 6.25 -15.49
C ILE A 98 -7.51 6.51 -16.88
N ASP A 99 -8.29 7.00 -17.84
CA ASP A 99 -7.81 7.29 -19.20
C ASP A 99 -6.87 8.49 -19.23
N ALA A 100 -7.08 9.48 -18.36
CA ALA A 100 -6.30 10.71 -18.33
C ALA A 100 -5.89 11.12 -16.89
N PRO A 101 -4.96 10.37 -16.23
CA PRO A 101 -4.71 10.48 -14.79
C PRO A 101 -4.04 11.77 -14.29
N ASN A 102 -3.66 12.71 -15.17
CA ASN A 102 -2.91 13.92 -14.80
C ASN A 102 -3.46 15.22 -15.45
N VAL A 103 -4.67 15.18 -16.00
CA VAL A 103 -5.31 16.35 -16.62
C VAL A 103 -5.97 17.22 -15.54
N VAL A 104 -5.95 18.54 -15.75
CA VAL A 104 -6.62 19.51 -14.88
C VAL A 104 -8.09 19.12 -14.75
N GLY A 105 -8.57 18.94 -13.51
CA GLY A 105 -9.90 18.37 -13.20
C GLY A 105 -9.84 16.95 -12.63
N ASN A 106 -8.99 16.09 -13.18
CA ASN A 106 -8.93 14.66 -12.79
C ASN A 106 -7.83 14.33 -11.78
N ARG A 107 -6.85 15.23 -11.57
CA ARG A 107 -5.65 14.96 -10.75
C ARG A 107 -5.90 14.48 -9.32
N LEU A 108 -6.96 14.95 -8.67
CA LEU A 108 -7.28 14.50 -7.31
C LEU A 108 -8.05 13.17 -7.34
N VAL A 109 -8.97 13.04 -8.30
CA VAL A 109 -9.78 11.84 -8.50
C VAL A 109 -8.92 10.66 -8.89
N SER A 110 -7.96 10.81 -9.81
CA SER A 110 -7.05 9.75 -10.25
C SER A 110 -6.19 9.21 -9.12
N ARG A 111 -5.64 10.10 -8.27
CA ARG A 111 -4.89 9.73 -7.06
C ARG A 111 -5.78 9.02 -6.06
N GLY A 112 -6.96 9.58 -5.79
CA GLY A 112 -7.94 8.96 -4.89
C GLY A 112 -8.36 7.57 -5.37
N LEU A 113 -8.55 7.39 -6.68
CA LEU A 113 -8.94 6.12 -7.28
C LEU A 113 -7.79 5.11 -7.23
N ALA A 114 -6.55 5.52 -7.49
CA ALA A 114 -5.39 4.64 -7.37
C ALA A 114 -5.20 4.15 -5.92
N VAL A 115 -5.24 5.07 -4.96
CA VAL A 115 -5.13 4.76 -3.52
C VAL A 115 -6.31 3.91 -3.04
N GLY A 116 -7.53 4.27 -3.46
CA GLY A 116 -8.75 3.57 -3.08
C GLY A 116 -8.82 2.16 -3.64
N ALA A 117 -8.51 1.99 -4.93
CA ALA A 117 -8.48 0.68 -5.59
C ALA A 117 -7.43 -0.23 -4.95
N ALA A 118 -6.22 0.27 -4.71
CA ALA A 118 -5.20 -0.49 -3.99
C ALA A 118 -5.64 -0.88 -2.58
N GLY A 119 -6.27 0.05 -1.85
CA GLY A 119 -6.83 -0.23 -0.52
C GLY A 119 -7.87 -1.35 -0.53
N ILE A 120 -8.78 -1.34 -1.48
CA ILE A 120 -9.79 -2.40 -1.69
C ILE A 120 -9.09 -3.73 -2.01
N ILE A 121 -8.13 -3.73 -2.93
CA ILE A 121 -7.38 -4.94 -3.30
C ILE A 121 -6.65 -5.53 -2.08
N LEU A 122 -5.99 -4.71 -1.27
CA LEU A 122 -5.33 -5.16 -0.04
C LEU A 122 -6.33 -5.75 0.96
N ALA A 123 -7.47 -5.10 1.16
CA ALA A 123 -8.52 -5.59 2.06
C ALA A 123 -9.11 -6.93 1.59
N VAL A 124 -9.37 -7.08 0.28
CA VAL A 124 -9.86 -8.34 -0.31
C VAL A 124 -8.80 -9.44 -0.20
N THR A 125 -7.54 -9.10 -0.45
CA THR A 125 -6.42 -10.05 -0.36
C THR A 125 -6.25 -10.52 1.08
N ALA A 126 -6.32 -9.59 2.04
CA ALA A 126 -6.28 -9.88 3.47
C ALA A 126 -7.42 -10.80 3.91
N ALA A 127 -8.66 -10.49 3.53
CA ALA A 127 -9.81 -11.32 3.84
C ALA A 127 -9.67 -12.72 3.22
N THR A 128 -9.15 -12.81 2.00
CA THR A 128 -8.89 -14.10 1.34
C THR A 128 -7.81 -14.89 2.08
N GLY A 129 -6.72 -14.25 2.49
CA GLY A 129 -5.67 -14.88 3.30
C GLY A 129 -6.19 -15.41 4.63
N GLU A 130 -7.03 -14.63 5.31
CA GLU A 130 -7.63 -15.02 6.60
C GLU A 130 -8.62 -16.20 6.47
N LEU A 131 -9.28 -16.35 5.31
CA LEU A 131 -10.12 -17.51 5.01
C LEU A 131 -9.31 -18.79 4.74
N LEU A 132 -8.12 -18.66 4.17
CA LEU A 132 -7.25 -19.80 3.84
C LEU A 132 -6.39 -20.23 5.04
N GLU A 133 -5.92 -19.26 5.83
CA GLU A 133 -5.09 -19.44 7.01
C GLU A 133 -5.79 -18.79 8.22
N PRO A 134 -6.89 -19.38 8.72
CA PRO A 134 -7.55 -18.87 9.90
C PRO A 134 -6.57 -18.90 11.08
N ALA A 135 -6.34 -17.71 11.64
CA ALA A 135 -5.53 -17.46 12.82
C ALA A 135 -5.69 -18.59 13.86
N ARG A 136 -4.60 -19.31 14.15
CA ARG A 136 -4.52 -20.24 15.29
C ARG A 136 -4.06 -19.50 16.54
#